data_AF-A0A4R4W606-F1
#
_entry.id   AF-A0A4R4W606-F1
#
_cell.length_a   1.000
_cell.length_b   1.000
_cell.length_c   1.000
_cell.angle_alpha   90.00
_cell.angle_beta   90.00
_cell.angle_gamma   90.00
#
_symmetry.space_group_name_H-M   'P 1'
#
loop_
_entity.id
_entity.type
_entity.pdbx_description
1 polymer ?
#
loop_
_entity_poly.entity_id
_entity_poly.type
_entity_poly.pdbx_seq_one_letter_code
_entity_poly.pdbx_strand_id
1 'polypeptide(L)'
;MRRALGIVGALAAALTVGGTGLASAAEEPVPIGPDCYKTLCLGQSEQDALATGLVVDETPGEPPQGCNVLDFRPEEGQGHPANGVFVHPTRGVVEIQGTDRMRTPEGAGFGQTLDQVRAIYPDLYNVPPMDFTYGADVPGRPGVRYIFAFKDDGYLADFGLEDVAGMDAC
;
A
#
# COMPACT_ATOMS: atom_id res chain seq x y z
N MET A 1 -67.16 -9.21 47.43
CA MET A 1 -67.81 -9.65 46.17
C MET A 1 -66.80 -9.54 45.04
N ARG A 2 -66.80 -10.53 44.14
CA ARG A 2 -65.88 -10.81 43.01
C ARG A 2 -64.52 -11.39 43.40
N ARG A 3 -63.97 -12.41 42.73
CA ARG A 3 -64.46 -13.66 42.10
C ARG A 3 -63.16 -14.40 41.71
N ALA A 4 -62.93 -15.55 42.34
CA ALA A 4 -62.40 -16.82 41.83
C ALA A 4 -61.50 -16.94 40.57
N LEU A 5 -60.55 -17.89 40.71
CA LEU A 5 -60.04 -18.89 39.75
C LEU A 5 -58.83 -18.58 38.83
N GLY A 6 -57.84 -19.48 38.86
CA GLY A 6 -56.81 -19.66 37.83
C GLY A 6 -55.59 -20.48 38.27
N ILE A 7 -55.68 -21.80 38.14
CA ILE A 7 -54.62 -22.82 38.34
C ILE A 7 -53.87 -23.03 37.00
N VAL A 8 -52.57 -23.38 37.01
CA VAL A 8 -51.97 -24.23 35.94
C VAL A 8 -50.95 -23.61 34.98
N GLY A 9 -49.62 -23.87 35.06
CA GLY A 9 -48.82 -23.90 33.81
C GLY A 9 -47.31 -23.73 33.94
N ALA A 10 -46.55 -24.76 33.55
CA ALA A 10 -45.10 -24.87 33.65
C ALA A 10 -44.32 -24.25 32.46
N LEU A 11 -43.03 -23.95 32.73
CA LEU A 11 -41.84 -23.96 31.83
C LEU A 11 -42.04 -23.63 30.34
N ALA A 12 -41.46 -22.52 29.89
CA ALA A 12 -41.02 -22.35 28.51
C ALA A 12 -39.74 -21.51 28.43
N ALA A 13 -38.87 -21.92 27.51
CA ALA A 13 -37.44 -21.72 27.47
C ALA A 13 -36.95 -20.35 26.96
N ALA A 14 -35.68 -20.08 27.27
CA ALA A 14 -34.89 -18.94 26.81
C ALA A 14 -34.72 -18.89 25.28
N LEU A 15 -34.73 -17.68 24.72
CA LEU A 15 -34.20 -17.36 23.40
C LEU A 15 -33.34 -16.10 23.53
N THR A 16 -32.09 -16.28 23.99
CA THR A 16 -31.03 -15.30 23.77
C THR A 16 -30.65 -15.38 22.30
N VAL A 17 -31.07 -14.41 21.50
CA VAL A 17 -30.56 -14.23 20.13
C VAL A 17 -29.10 -13.78 20.24
N GLY A 18 -28.20 -14.76 20.25
CA GLY A 18 -26.77 -14.54 20.07
C GLY A 18 -26.51 -14.21 18.61
N GLY A 19 -26.49 -12.92 18.28
CA GLY A 19 -25.95 -12.44 17.02
C GLY A 19 -24.43 -12.55 17.07
N THR A 20 -23.87 -13.68 16.64
CA THR A 20 -22.45 -13.78 16.31
C THR A 20 -22.22 -13.03 15.00
N GLY A 21 -22.11 -11.70 15.10
CA GLY A 21 -21.50 -10.90 14.05
C GLY A 21 -20.06 -11.36 13.89
N LEU A 22 -19.78 -12.07 12.80
CA LEU A 22 -18.40 -12.30 12.35
C LEU A 22 -17.83 -10.92 12.01
N ALA A 23 -17.12 -10.32 12.96
CA ALA A 23 -16.23 -9.22 12.65
C ALA A 23 -15.21 -9.79 11.65
N SER A 24 -15.29 -9.39 10.38
CA SER A 24 -14.17 -9.57 9.47
C SER A 24 -13.02 -8.77 10.08
N ALA A 25 -12.01 -9.46 10.59
CA ALA A 25 -10.75 -8.82 10.87
C ALA A 25 -10.28 -8.23 9.54
N ALA A 26 -10.24 -6.91 9.43
CA ALA A 26 -9.56 -6.27 8.33
C ALA A 26 -8.11 -6.73 8.40
N GLU A 27 -7.59 -7.26 7.29
CA GLU A 27 -6.17 -7.60 7.22
C GLU A 27 -5.38 -6.30 7.35
N GLU A 28 -4.45 -6.26 8.30
CA GLU A 28 -3.60 -5.08 8.48
C GLU A 28 -2.75 -4.88 7.22
N PRO A 29 -2.61 -3.64 6.72
CA PRO A 29 -1.78 -3.36 5.56
C PRO A 29 -0.36 -3.87 5.74
N VAL A 30 0.19 -4.51 4.70
CA VAL A 30 1.58 -4.96 4.72
C VAL A 30 2.48 -3.77 4.38
N PRO A 31 3.51 -3.49 5.19
CA PRO A 31 4.33 -2.31 4.99
C PRO A 31 5.25 -2.43 3.76
N ILE A 32 5.47 -1.31 3.09
CA ILE A 32 6.50 -1.15 2.06
C ILE A 32 7.77 -0.54 2.67
N GLY A 33 8.83 -1.33 2.77
CA GLY A 33 10.16 -0.86 3.16
C GLY A 33 10.63 -1.29 4.56
N PRO A 34 11.84 -0.89 4.94
CA PRO A 34 12.68 0.12 4.27
C PRO A 34 13.35 -0.37 2.96
N ASP A 35 13.35 -1.68 2.71
CA ASP A 35 14.08 -2.27 1.57
C ASP A 35 13.17 -3.01 0.58
N CYS A 36 12.05 -3.54 1.09
CA CYS A 36 11.22 -4.50 0.38
C CYS A 36 9.75 -4.32 0.70
N TYR A 37 8.91 -4.73 -0.23
CA TYR A 37 7.54 -5.14 0.02
C TYR A 37 7.48 -6.67 -0.05
N LYS A 38 7.16 -7.34 1.06
CA LYS A 38 7.25 -8.81 1.17
C LYS A 38 8.63 -9.29 0.67
N THR A 39 8.67 -10.07 -0.43
CA THR A 39 9.89 -10.60 -1.05
C THR A 39 10.35 -9.79 -2.26
N LEU A 40 9.61 -8.76 -2.67
CA LEU A 40 10.01 -7.82 -3.73
C LEU A 40 10.84 -6.70 -3.11
N CYS A 41 12.08 -6.53 -3.56
CA CYS A 41 13.05 -5.62 -2.95
C CYS A 41 13.70 -4.73 -3.99
N LEU A 42 14.09 -3.52 -3.58
CA LEU A 42 14.97 -2.67 -4.37
C LEU A 42 16.26 -3.43 -4.75
N GLY A 43 16.73 -3.23 -5.98
CA GLY A 43 17.93 -3.84 -6.54
C GLY A 43 17.74 -5.25 -7.12
N GLN A 44 16.57 -5.87 -6.97
CA GLN A 44 16.30 -7.19 -7.57
C GLN A 44 16.32 -7.12 -9.10
N SER A 45 16.86 -8.13 -9.77
CA SER A 45 16.70 -8.22 -11.23
C SER A 45 15.22 -8.36 -11.59
N GLU A 46 14.85 -8.02 -12.84
CA GLU A 46 13.47 -8.24 -13.32
C GLU A 46 13.03 -9.70 -13.14
N GLN A 47 13.95 -10.64 -13.44
CA GLN A 47 13.70 -12.06 -13.27
C GLN A 47 13.41 -12.43 -11.80
N ASP A 48 14.17 -11.87 -10.86
CA ASP A 48 13.96 -12.12 -9.43
C ASP A 48 12.66 -11.47 -8.94
N ALA A 49 12.34 -10.26 -9.43
CA ALA A 49 11.09 -9.57 -9.14
C ALA A 49 9.88 -10.40 -9.61
N LEU A 50 9.90 -10.91 -10.85
CA LEU A 50 8.88 -11.82 -11.38
C LEU A 50 8.80 -13.13 -10.58
N ALA A 51 9.95 -13.68 -10.15
CA ALA A 51 10.02 -14.90 -9.37
C ALA A 51 9.39 -14.78 -7.97
N THR A 52 9.19 -13.57 -7.45
CA THR A 52 8.42 -13.36 -6.21
C THR A 52 6.97 -13.81 -6.33
N GLY A 53 6.43 -13.83 -7.55
CA GLY A 53 5.03 -14.07 -7.82
C GLY A 53 4.11 -12.91 -7.46
N LEU A 54 4.64 -11.77 -7.01
CA LEU A 54 3.87 -10.59 -6.60
C LEU A 54 3.53 -9.67 -7.79
N VAL A 55 4.36 -9.72 -8.83
CA VAL A 55 4.25 -8.88 -10.03
C VAL A 55 4.17 -9.71 -11.30
N VAL A 56 3.71 -9.07 -12.37
CA VAL A 56 3.64 -9.60 -13.73
C VAL A 56 4.14 -8.57 -14.72
N ASP A 57 4.64 -9.03 -15.86
CA ASP A 57 4.90 -8.20 -17.01
C ASP A 57 3.72 -8.37 -17.98
N GLU A 58 2.83 -7.37 -18.05
CA GLU A 58 1.68 -7.39 -18.96
C GLU A 58 2.05 -6.98 -20.40
N THR A 59 3.20 -6.31 -20.59
CA THR A 59 3.66 -5.82 -21.89
C THR A 59 5.10 -6.29 -22.16
N PRO A 60 5.32 -7.62 -22.28
CA PRO A 60 6.67 -8.15 -22.40
C PRO A 60 7.36 -7.67 -23.68
N GLY A 61 8.47 -6.95 -23.47
CA GLY A 61 9.36 -6.47 -24.52
C GLY A 61 9.23 -4.97 -24.87
N GLU A 62 9.75 -4.09 -24.00
CA GLU A 62 10.57 -2.87 -24.28
C GLU A 62 10.87 -2.16 -22.92
N PRO A 63 11.99 -1.40 -22.72
CA PRO A 63 12.83 -0.72 -23.73
C PRO A 63 14.36 -1.03 -23.68
N PRO A 64 15.10 -0.77 -24.79
CA PRO A 64 16.58 -0.87 -24.86
C PRO A 64 17.34 0.26 -24.13
N GLN A 65 16.63 1.28 -23.65
CA GLN A 65 17.09 2.39 -22.80
C GLN A 65 15.92 2.76 -21.90
N GLY A 66 16.10 2.72 -20.58
CA GLY A 66 15.07 3.09 -19.59
C GLY A 66 14.56 1.94 -18.72
N CYS A 67 13.54 2.21 -17.91
CA CYS A 67 12.96 1.23 -16.99
C CYS A 67 11.77 0.47 -17.60
N ASN A 68 11.75 -0.85 -17.36
CA ASN A 68 10.54 -1.65 -17.53
C ASN A 68 9.61 -1.39 -16.33
N VAL A 69 8.30 -1.52 -16.54
CA VAL A 69 7.28 -1.36 -15.48
C VAL A 69 6.53 -2.67 -15.33
N LEU A 70 6.63 -3.28 -14.16
CA LEU A 70 5.88 -4.49 -13.81
C LEU A 70 4.64 -4.11 -13.03
N ASP A 71 3.54 -4.80 -13.30
CA ASP A 71 2.28 -4.61 -12.59
C ASP A 71 2.19 -5.51 -11.37
N PHE A 72 1.63 -4.99 -10.27
CA PHE A 72 1.24 -5.85 -9.17
C PHE A 72 0.10 -6.77 -9.58
N ARG A 73 0.16 -8.03 -9.12
CA ARG A 73 -0.99 -8.91 -9.25
C ARG A 73 -2.20 -8.35 -8.48
N PRO A 74 -3.44 -8.62 -8.92
CA PRO A 74 -4.65 -8.11 -8.26
C PRO A 74 -4.74 -8.45 -6.76
N GLU A 75 -4.16 -9.56 -6.32
CA GLU A 75 -4.11 -9.97 -4.92
C GLU A 75 -3.35 -8.98 -4.03
N GLU A 76 -2.42 -8.21 -4.61
CA GLU A 76 -1.59 -7.22 -3.93
C GLU A 76 -2.26 -5.84 -3.83
N GLY A 77 -3.49 -5.70 -4.33
CA GLY A 77 -4.26 -4.45 -4.28
C GLY A 77 -4.25 -3.71 -5.60
N GLN A 78 -4.75 -2.48 -5.59
CA GLN A 78 -4.82 -1.60 -6.75
C GLN A 78 -4.03 -0.32 -6.49
N GLY A 79 -3.13 0.01 -7.42
CA GLY A 79 -2.41 1.28 -7.44
C GLY A 79 -3.14 2.36 -8.24
N HIS A 80 -2.51 3.52 -8.41
CA HIS A 80 -2.91 4.49 -9.43
C HIS A 80 -2.67 3.92 -10.86
N PRO A 81 -3.42 4.34 -11.90
CA PRO A 81 -3.33 3.73 -13.24
C PRO A 81 -1.99 3.85 -13.98
N ALA A 82 -1.03 4.61 -13.43
CA ALA A 82 0.35 4.68 -13.89
C ALA A 82 1.33 4.10 -12.84
N ASN A 83 0.83 3.32 -11.89
CA ASN A 83 1.63 2.67 -10.86
C ASN A 83 2.21 1.35 -11.34
N GLY A 84 3.38 1.01 -10.79
CA GLY A 84 3.98 -0.30 -10.93
C GLY A 84 5.29 -0.42 -10.16
N VAL A 85 6.07 -1.40 -10.57
CA VAL A 85 7.41 -1.66 -10.05
C VAL A 85 8.37 -1.36 -11.19
N PHE A 86 9.17 -0.32 -11.02
CA PHE A 86 10.11 0.13 -12.04
C PHE A 86 11.39 -0.67 -11.94
N VAL A 87 11.82 -1.24 -13.06
CA VAL A 87 13.00 -2.10 -13.14
C VAL A 87 13.97 -1.56 -14.18
N HIS A 88 15.10 -1.04 -13.71
CA HIS A 88 16.19 -0.59 -14.56
C HIS A 88 17.07 -1.79 -14.98
N PRO A 89 17.51 -1.88 -16.25
CA PRO A 89 18.17 -3.08 -16.80
C PRO A 89 19.46 -3.50 -16.10
N THR A 90 20.18 -2.56 -15.48
CA THR A 90 21.45 -2.85 -14.78
C THR A 90 21.42 -2.57 -13.27
N ARG A 91 20.36 -1.92 -12.78
CA ARG A 91 20.21 -1.60 -11.35
C ARG A 91 19.14 -2.45 -10.67
N GLY A 92 18.30 -3.15 -11.44
CA GLY A 92 17.19 -3.92 -10.92
C GLY A 92 16.00 -3.04 -10.58
N VAL A 93 15.17 -3.48 -9.65
CA VAL A 93 14.03 -2.75 -9.11
C VAL A 93 14.52 -1.44 -8.50
N VAL A 94 14.09 -0.31 -9.04
CA VAL A 94 14.46 1.04 -8.56
C VAL A 94 13.30 1.76 -7.91
N GLU A 95 12.07 1.34 -8.17
CA GLU A 95 10.90 1.83 -7.45
C GLU A 95 9.89 0.72 -7.23
N ILE A 96 9.28 0.72 -6.06
CA ILE A 96 8.12 -0.09 -5.73
C ILE A 96 7.00 0.89 -5.34
N GLN A 97 6.03 1.11 -6.22
CA GLN A 97 4.86 1.92 -5.85
C GLN A 97 3.87 1.10 -5.02
N GLY A 98 3.19 1.77 -4.11
CA GLY A 98 2.20 1.18 -3.22
C GLY A 98 0.86 0.97 -3.92
N THR A 99 0.07 0.07 -3.32
CA THR A 99 -1.35 -0.12 -3.63
C THR A 99 -2.23 0.32 -2.45
N ASP A 100 -3.54 0.26 -2.64
CA ASP A 100 -4.55 0.48 -1.60
C ASP A 100 -4.49 -0.52 -0.41
N ARG A 101 -3.71 -1.60 -0.52
CA ARG A 101 -3.46 -2.58 0.56
C ARG A 101 -2.14 -2.38 1.29
N MET A 102 -1.37 -1.37 0.90
CA MET A 102 -0.05 -1.11 1.44
C MET A 102 -0.04 0.19 2.24
N ARG A 103 0.93 0.30 3.14
CA ARG A 103 1.33 1.54 3.82
C ARG A 103 2.84 1.57 3.97
N THR A 104 3.43 2.72 4.19
CA THR A 104 4.78 2.79 4.76
C THR A 104 4.80 2.18 6.18
N PRO A 105 5.96 1.76 6.72
CA PRO A 105 6.08 1.22 8.08
C PRO A 105 5.52 2.16 9.15
N GLU A 106 5.61 3.47 8.92
CA GLU A 106 5.14 4.54 9.78
C GLU A 106 3.62 4.81 9.59
N GLY A 107 2.98 4.18 8.61
CA GLY A 107 1.53 4.16 8.44
C GLY A 107 0.97 5.13 7.39
N ALA A 108 1.81 5.73 6.55
CA ALA A 108 1.32 6.55 5.45
C ALA A 108 0.81 5.70 4.26
N GLY A 109 -0.29 6.09 3.62
CA GLY A 109 -0.89 5.40 2.47
C GLY A 109 -2.10 6.14 1.88
N PHE A 110 -2.72 5.56 0.86
CA PHE A 110 -3.77 6.21 0.05
C PHE A 110 -4.89 6.87 0.87
N GLY A 111 -5.35 8.01 0.35
CA GLY A 111 -6.49 8.77 0.90
C GLY A 111 -6.15 9.62 2.13
N GLN A 112 -4.89 9.66 2.57
CA GLN A 112 -4.44 10.62 3.57
C GLN A 112 -4.18 11.99 2.96
N THR A 113 -4.42 13.05 3.72
CA THR A 113 -4.08 14.43 3.33
C THR A 113 -2.58 14.69 3.48
N LEU A 114 -2.07 15.72 2.80
CA LEU A 114 -0.67 16.17 2.97
C LEU A 114 -0.32 16.45 4.44
N ASP A 115 -1.23 17.06 5.21
CA ASP A 115 -1.00 17.35 6.63
C ASP A 115 -0.89 16.07 7.47
N GLN A 116 -1.69 15.04 7.15
CA GLN A 116 -1.59 13.73 7.82
C GLN A 116 -0.26 13.05 7.49
N VAL A 117 0.17 13.09 6.23
CA VAL A 117 1.47 12.52 5.83
C VAL A 117 2.63 13.29 6.46
N ARG A 118 2.55 14.63 6.54
CA ARG A 118 3.55 15.48 7.22
C ARG A 118 3.61 15.25 8.72
N ALA A 119 2.50 14.87 9.36
CA ALA A 119 2.52 14.48 10.77
C ALA A 119 3.29 13.17 11.00
N ILE A 120 3.33 12.28 10.01
CA ILE A 120 4.10 11.02 10.03
C ILE A 120 5.57 11.28 9.65
N TYR A 121 5.79 12.13 8.65
CA TYR A 121 7.12 12.53 8.14
C TYR A 121 7.31 14.04 8.32
N PRO A 122 7.82 14.50 9.48
CA PRO A 122 7.99 15.94 9.74
C PRO A 122 8.99 16.62 8.80
N ASP A 123 9.94 15.86 8.26
CA ASP A 123 11.00 16.35 7.36
C ASP A 123 10.65 16.18 5.87
N LEU A 124 9.35 16.03 5.56
CA LEU A 124 8.85 15.90 4.19
C LEU A 124 9.27 17.11 3.33
N TYR A 125 9.89 16.86 2.17
CA TYR A 125 10.34 17.89 1.24
C TYR A 125 9.64 17.77 -0.11
N ASN A 126 9.45 18.88 -0.82
CA ASN A 126 8.90 18.82 -2.18
C ASN A 126 9.96 18.27 -3.15
N VAL A 127 9.53 17.48 -4.14
CA VAL A 127 10.39 16.87 -5.16
C VAL A 127 10.10 17.51 -6.51
N PRO A 128 10.95 18.45 -6.98
CA PRO A 128 10.80 19.06 -8.29
C PRO A 128 10.91 18.03 -9.43
N PRO A 129 10.30 18.29 -10.60
CA PRO A 129 9.61 19.53 -10.97
C PRO A 129 8.12 19.55 -10.58
N MET A 130 7.61 18.52 -9.90
CA MET A 130 6.19 18.39 -9.60
C MET A 130 5.85 18.98 -8.22
N ASP A 131 5.07 20.06 -8.20
CA ASP A 131 4.67 20.73 -6.94
C ASP A 131 3.76 19.86 -6.04
N PHE A 132 3.18 18.79 -6.60
CA PHE A 132 2.33 17.84 -5.90
C PHE A 132 3.07 16.59 -5.39
N THR A 133 4.38 16.48 -5.63
CA THR A 133 5.19 15.34 -5.23
C THR A 133 6.11 15.69 -4.06
N TYR A 134 6.21 14.79 -3.09
CA TYR A 134 6.97 14.99 -1.87
C TYR A 134 7.79 13.75 -1.52
N GLY A 135 8.96 13.95 -0.94
CA GLY A 135 9.89 12.91 -0.52
C GLY A 135 10.11 12.91 0.99
N ALA A 136 10.42 11.74 1.54
CA ALA A 136 10.99 11.57 2.87
C ALA A 136 12.12 10.55 2.81
N ASP A 137 13.32 10.93 3.22
CA ASP A 137 14.48 10.04 3.19
C ASP A 137 14.32 8.90 4.20
N VAL A 138 14.73 7.68 3.81
CA VAL A 138 14.65 6.50 4.69
C VAL A 138 15.86 6.51 5.64
N PRO A 139 15.66 6.54 6.98
CA PRO A 139 16.78 6.59 7.92
C PRO A 139 17.74 5.41 7.77
N GLY A 140 19.03 5.69 7.68
CA GLY A 140 20.07 4.67 7.53
C GLY A 140 20.20 4.07 6.13
N ARG A 141 19.45 4.58 5.15
CA ARG A 141 19.47 4.13 3.75
C ARG A 141 19.73 5.32 2.80
N PRO A 142 21.00 5.77 2.67
CA PRO A 142 21.33 6.89 1.80
C PRO A 142 20.89 6.63 0.35
N GLY A 143 20.23 7.62 -0.27
CA GLY A 143 19.74 7.51 -1.65
C GLY A 143 18.42 6.74 -1.80
N VAL A 144 17.80 6.33 -0.70
CA VAL A 144 16.46 5.72 -0.71
C VAL A 144 15.47 6.65 0.00
N ARG A 145 14.30 6.84 -0.61
CA ARG A 145 13.23 7.67 -0.04
C ARG A 145 11.88 7.01 -0.19
N TYR A 146 10.93 7.45 0.62
CA TYR A 146 9.52 7.38 0.27
C TYR A 146 9.15 8.56 -0.62
N ILE A 147 8.44 8.30 -1.70
CA ILE A 147 7.86 9.30 -2.59
C ILE A 147 6.34 9.31 -2.40
N PHE A 148 5.72 10.49 -2.46
CA PHE A 148 4.29 10.69 -2.24
C PHE A 148 3.77 11.68 -3.27
N ALA A 149 2.73 11.33 -4.04
CA ALA A 149 2.08 12.23 -4.98
C ALA A 149 0.61 12.46 -4.60
N PHE A 150 0.22 13.72 -4.53
CA PHE A 150 -1.12 14.15 -4.12
C PHE A 150 -1.93 14.58 -5.34
N LYS A 151 -3.23 14.30 -5.32
CA LYS A 151 -4.19 14.85 -6.28
C LYS A 151 -4.48 16.32 -5.97
N ASP A 152 -5.10 17.02 -6.92
CA ASP A 152 -5.59 18.40 -6.74
C ASP A 152 -6.61 18.54 -5.58
N ASP A 153 -7.28 17.45 -5.20
CA ASP A 153 -8.19 17.39 -4.05
C ASP A 153 -7.46 17.31 -2.68
N GLY A 154 -6.12 17.25 -2.70
CA GLY A 154 -5.27 17.25 -1.52
C GLY A 154 -5.03 15.88 -0.89
N TYR A 155 -5.49 14.80 -1.51
CA TYR A 155 -5.34 13.44 -1.01
C TYR A 155 -4.21 12.68 -1.70
N LEU A 156 -3.49 11.88 -0.90
CA LEU A 156 -2.43 10.99 -1.34
C LEU A 156 -3.02 9.96 -2.31
N ALA A 157 -2.56 10.04 -3.56
CA ALA A 157 -3.07 9.28 -4.68
C ALA A 157 -2.07 8.26 -5.20
N ASP A 158 -0.80 8.48 -4.92
CA ASP A 158 0.28 7.55 -5.20
C ASP A 158 1.38 7.70 -4.13
N PHE A 159 2.07 6.61 -3.81
CA PHE A 159 3.26 6.62 -2.96
C PHE A 159 4.15 5.43 -3.31
N GLY A 160 5.43 5.50 -2.98
CA GLY A 160 6.36 4.41 -3.29
C GLY A 160 7.64 4.45 -2.47
N LEU A 161 8.41 3.37 -2.55
CA LEU A 161 9.78 3.27 -2.05
C LEU A 161 10.73 3.32 -3.25
N GLU A 162 11.65 4.27 -3.27
CA GLU A 162 12.43 4.63 -4.45
C GLU A 162 13.94 4.66 -4.15
N ASP A 163 14.76 4.02 -5.01
CA ASP A 163 16.19 4.32 -5.19
C ASP A 163 16.32 5.53 -6.10
N VAL A 164 16.64 6.69 -5.52
CA VAL A 164 16.65 8.00 -6.20
C VAL A 164 17.53 7.98 -7.44
N ALA A 165 18.75 7.44 -7.33
CA ALA A 165 19.68 7.44 -8.46
C ALA A 165 19.28 6.42 -9.53
N GLY A 166 18.51 5.40 -9.16
CA GLY A 166 17.93 4.44 -10.08
C GLY A 166 16.76 5.01 -10.85
N MET A 167 15.85 5.71 -10.17
CA MET A 167 14.69 6.35 -10.77
C MET A 167 15.06 7.52 -11.68
N ASP A 168 16.09 8.31 -11.31
CA ASP A 168 16.66 9.36 -12.16
C ASP A 168 17.22 8.84 -13.50
N ALA A 169 17.41 7.52 -13.64
CA ALA A 169 17.97 6.87 -14.82
C ALA A 169 16.93 6.16 -15.71
N CYS A 170 15.62 6.24 -15.42
CA CYS A 170 14.55 5.49 -16.08
C CYS A 170 14.05 6.03 -17.46
#